data_AF-A0A3D4PWM3-F1
#
_entry.id   AF-A0A3D4PWM3-F1
#
_cell.length_a   1.000
_cell.length_b   1.000
_cell.length_c   1.000
_cell.angle_alpha   90.00
_cell.angle_beta   90.00
_cell.angle_gamma   90.00
#
_symmetry.space_group_name_H-M   'P 1'
#
loop_
_entity.id
_entity.type
_entity.pdbx_description
1 polymer ?
#
loop_
_entity_poly.entity_id
_entity_poly.type
_entity_poly.pdbx_seq_one_letter_code
_entity_poly.pdbx_strand_id
1 'polypeptide(L)'
;MNDKHFDDFLRLQLQGSSPYLDDGDFSARLLASLPAQQRLNPWLEKLIVLLPVTLIAALVLRQFSVRELIQPAYGWVLTLDMHSIVMLAVVMTACLLIAPVVFIFKPKFLF
;
A
#
# COMPACT_ATOMS: atom_id res chain seq x y z
N MET A 1 6.93 4.18 -24.39
CA MET A 1 7.23 5.55 -24.85
C MET A 1 7.69 6.35 -23.65
N ASN A 2 8.67 7.23 -23.85
CA ASN A 2 9.66 7.64 -22.87
C ASN A 2 9.20 8.91 -22.13
N ASP A 3 8.52 8.76 -20.98
CA ASP A 3 7.94 9.87 -20.19
C ASP A 3 8.96 10.98 -19.88
N LYS A 4 10.23 10.59 -19.68
CA LYS A 4 11.36 11.49 -19.46
C LYS A 4 11.57 12.51 -20.58
N HIS A 5 11.31 12.10 -21.82
CA HIS A 5 11.54 12.93 -23.00
C HIS A 5 10.46 14.01 -23.17
N PHE A 6 9.27 13.76 -22.65
CA PHE A 6 8.17 14.73 -22.63
C PHE A 6 8.36 15.76 -21.50
N ASP A 7 8.78 15.30 -20.32
CA ASP A 7 9.13 16.20 -19.20
C ASP A 7 10.27 17.15 -19.56
N ASP A 8 11.32 16.66 -20.23
CA ASP A 8 12.45 17.48 -20.67
C ASP A 8 12.02 18.53 -21.70
N PHE A 9 11.11 18.17 -22.63
CA PHE A 9 10.53 19.10 -23.60
C PHE A 9 9.70 20.19 -22.92
N LEU A 10 8.81 19.81 -22.00
CA LEU A 10 8.00 20.76 -21.24
C LEU A 10 8.88 21.73 -20.45
N ARG A 11 9.95 21.24 -19.84
CA ARG A 11 10.87 22.05 -19.05
C ARG A 11 11.59 23.09 -19.91
N LEU A 12 12.10 22.68 -21.08
CA LEU A 12 12.72 23.59 -22.04
C LEU A 12 11.75 24.64 -22.56
N GLN A 13 10.52 24.24 -22.86
CA GLN A 13 9.51 25.17 -23.36
C GLN A 13 9.03 26.14 -22.28
N LEU A 14 8.82 25.68 -21.05
CA LEU A 14 8.42 26.55 -19.93
C LEU A 14 9.50 27.56 -19.55
N GLN A 15 10.78 27.16 -19.61
CA GLN A 15 11.91 28.07 -19.37
C GLN A 15 12.12 29.08 -20.51
N GLY A 16 11.81 28.68 -21.75
CA GLY A 16 11.98 29.54 -22.93
C GLY A 16 10.79 30.45 -23.27
N SER A 17 9.58 30.13 -22.80
CA SER A 17 8.35 30.81 -23.25
C SER A 17 8.03 32.09 -22.49
N SER A 18 8.58 32.31 -21.30
CA SER A 18 8.45 33.59 -20.61
C SER A 18 9.55 33.75 -19.58
N PRO A 19 10.20 34.93 -19.48
CA PRO A 19 10.91 35.26 -18.26
C PRO A 19 9.93 35.10 -17.10
N TYR A 20 10.35 34.37 -16.06
CA TYR A 20 9.60 34.28 -14.81
C TYR A 20 9.31 35.70 -14.35
N LEU A 21 8.05 36.10 -14.37
CA LEU A 21 7.63 37.43 -13.96
C LEU A 21 8.01 37.57 -12.49
N ASP A 22 8.97 38.45 -12.22
CA ASP A 22 9.37 38.78 -10.86
C ASP A 22 8.15 39.36 -10.14
N ASP A 23 7.60 38.56 -9.26
CA ASP A 23 6.40 38.84 -8.49
C ASP A 23 6.71 39.69 -7.25
N GLY A 24 7.95 40.20 -7.11
CA GLY A 24 8.31 41.20 -6.11
C GLY A 24 8.00 40.74 -4.69
N ASP A 25 8.25 39.45 -4.42
CA ASP A 25 7.91 38.74 -3.18
C ASP A 25 6.41 38.68 -2.85
N PHE A 26 5.50 39.01 -3.78
CA PHE A 26 4.06 38.92 -3.54
C PHE A 26 3.64 37.51 -3.14
N SER A 27 4.03 36.49 -3.91
CA SER A 27 3.70 35.10 -3.61
C SER A 27 4.36 34.62 -2.31
N ALA A 28 5.58 35.09 -2.02
CA ALA A 28 6.29 34.78 -0.78
C ALA A 28 5.58 35.37 0.44
N ARG A 29 5.12 36.62 0.36
CA ARG A 29 4.34 37.29 1.42
C ARG A 29 2.96 36.67 1.57
N LEU A 30 2.32 36.29 0.47
CA LEU A 30 1.03 35.58 0.48
C LEU A 30 1.18 34.22 1.18
N LEU A 31 2.17 33.42 0.78
CA LEU A 31 2.47 32.12 1.41
C LEU A 31 2.84 32.27 2.89
N ALA A 32 3.59 33.32 3.25
CA ALA A 32 3.92 33.63 4.64
C ALA A 32 2.71 34.10 5.47
N SER A 33 1.69 34.68 4.82
CA SER A 33 0.44 35.10 5.46
C SER A 33 -0.56 33.97 5.65
N LEU A 34 -0.34 32.82 5.00
CA LEU A 34 -1.20 31.66 5.20
C LEU A 34 -0.97 31.08 6.60
N PRO A 35 -2.03 30.69 7.32
CA PRO A 35 -1.89 30.04 8.61
C PRO A 35 -1.04 28.77 8.42
N ALA A 36 0.01 28.63 9.25
CA ALA A 36 0.89 27.47 9.21
C ALA A 36 0.07 26.19 9.25
N GLN A 37 0.43 25.23 8.38
CA GLN A 37 -0.24 23.93 8.30
C GLN A 37 -0.29 23.30 9.69
N GLN A 38 -1.47 23.35 10.32
CA GLN A 38 -1.69 22.66 11.58
C GLN A 38 -1.68 21.18 11.28
N ARG A 39 -0.63 20.50 11.75
CA ARG A 39 -0.59 19.05 11.68
C ARG A 39 -1.73 18.50 12.52
N LEU A 40 -2.60 17.73 11.88
CA LEU A 40 -3.66 17.00 12.55
C LEU A 40 -3.04 16.09 13.61
N ASN A 41 -3.78 15.85 14.70
CA ASN A 41 -3.39 14.86 15.70
C ASN A 41 -3.20 13.51 14.97
N PRO A 42 -2.07 12.80 15.12
CA PRO A 42 -1.80 11.54 14.43
C PRO A 42 -2.87 10.46 14.68
N TRP A 43 -3.61 10.53 15.79
CA TRP A 43 -4.77 9.68 16.03
C TRP A 43 -5.96 10.01 15.14
N LEU A 44 -6.22 11.30 14.92
CA LEU A 44 -7.32 11.76 14.08
C LEU A 44 -7.04 11.42 12.62
N GLU A 45 -5.81 11.61 12.16
CA GLU A 45 -5.36 11.22 10.83
C GLU A 45 -5.56 9.71 10.59
N LYS A 46 -5.14 8.87 11.54
CA LYS A 46 -5.37 7.43 11.48
C LYS A 46 -6.85 7.08 11.47
N LEU A 47 -7.68 7.74 12.28
CA LEU A 47 -9.11 7.47 12.35
C LEU A 47 -9.82 7.84 11.05
N ILE A 48 -9.47 8.97 10.44
CA ILE A 48 -10.00 9.43 9.14
C ILE A 48 -9.71 8.41 8.04
N VAL A 49 -8.54 7.75 8.06
CA VAL A 49 -8.19 6.71 7.10
C VAL A 49 -8.82 5.36 7.47
N LEU A 50 -8.80 4.99 8.75
CA LEU A 50 -9.22 3.67 9.21
C LEU A 50 -10.74 3.49 9.11
N LEU A 51 -11.52 4.52 9.43
CA LEU A 51 -12.99 4.46 9.45
C LEU A 51 -13.61 4.10 8.09
N PRO A 52 -13.28 4.75 6.96
CA PRO A 52 -13.83 4.35 5.67
C PRO A 52 -13.33 2.97 5.24
N VAL A 53 -12.07 2.63 5.52
CA VAL A 53 -11.50 1.32 5.18
C VAL A 53 -12.22 0.19 5.91
N THR A 54 -12.45 0.33 7.21
CA THR A 54 -13.16 -0.68 8.01
C THR A 54 -14.62 -0.79 7.61
N LEU A 55 -15.27 0.33 7.28
CA LEU A 55 -16.66 0.33 6.84
C LEU A 55 -16.82 -0.37 5.48
N ILE A 56 -15.91 -0.11 4.54
CA ILE A 56 -15.86 -0.82 3.25
C ILE A 56 -15.58 -2.31 3.48
N ALA A 57 -14.58 -2.65 4.31
CA ALA A 57 -14.26 -4.04 4.60
C ALA A 57 -15.45 -4.80 5.23
N ALA A 58 -16.15 -4.17 6.18
CA ALA A 58 -17.34 -4.76 6.80
C ALA A 58 -18.49 -4.93 5.80
N LEU A 59 -18.69 -3.94 4.92
CA LEU A 59 -19.72 -4.00 3.88
C LEU A 59 -19.41 -5.07 2.84
N VAL A 60 -18.14 -5.23 2.46
CA VAL A 60 -17.64 -6.31 1.60
C VAL A 60 -17.86 -7.66 2.28
N LEU A 61 -17.47 -7.83 3.55
CA LEU A 61 -17.71 -9.05 4.31
C LEU A 61 -19.20 -9.42 4.37
N ARG A 62 -20.07 -8.44 4.49
CA ARG A 62 -21.53 -8.65 4.49
C ARG A 62 -22.05 -9.14 3.13
N GLN A 63 -21.41 -8.75 2.02
CA GLN A 63 -21.81 -9.21 0.69
C GLN A 63 -21.38 -10.66 0.42
N PHE A 64 -20.34 -11.14 1.08
CA PHE A 64 -19.95 -12.54 0.98
C PHE A 64 -21.00 -13.43 1.64
N SER A 65 -21.63 -14.30 0.84
CA SER A 65 -22.50 -15.33 1.39
C SER A 65 -21.65 -16.33 2.17
N VAL A 66 -22.02 -16.59 3.43
CA VAL A 66 -21.34 -17.59 4.27
C VAL A 66 -21.28 -18.96 3.57
N ARG A 67 -22.25 -19.25 2.71
CA ARG A 67 -22.28 -20.44 1.84
C ARG A 67 -21.12 -20.46 0.83
N GLU A 68 -20.78 -19.34 0.22
CA GLU A 68 -19.68 -19.24 -0.75
C GLU A 68 -18.31 -19.40 -0.10
N LEU A 69 -18.20 -19.14 1.21
CA LEU A 69 -16.99 -19.43 1.98
C LEU A 69 -16.93 -20.90 2.42
N ILE A 70 -18.07 -21.44 2.90
CA ILE A 70 -18.14 -22.81 3.45
C ILE A 70 -18.06 -23.86 2.35
N GLN A 71 -18.71 -23.67 1.21
CA GLN A 71 -18.75 -24.66 0.13
C GLN A 71 -17.37 -25.03 -0.44
N PRO A 72 -16.49 -24.07 -0.79
CA PRO A 72 -15.13 -24.41 -1.23
C PRO A 72 -14.29 -24.97 -0.10
N ALA A 73 -14.44 -24.47 1.13
CA ALA A 73 -13.73 -25.00 2.29
C ALA A 73 -14.12 -26.46 2.56
N TYR A 74 -15.40 -26.79 2.46
CA TYR A 74 -15.91 -28.15 2.61
C TYR A 74 -15.47 -29.06 1.47
N GLY A 75 -15.45 -28.55 0.24
CA GLY A 75 -14.89 -29.24 -0.92
C GLY A 75 -13.41 -29.57 -0.74
N TRP A 76 -12.62 -28.60 -0.24
CA TRP A 76 -11.22 -28.81 0.11
C TRP A 76 -11.04 -29.85 1.22
N VAL A 77 -11.88 -29.81 2.26
CA VAL A 77 -11.83 -30.81 3.34
C VAL A 77 -12.15 -32.22 2.83
N LEU A 78 -13.08 -32.34 1.90
CA LEU A 78 -13.43 -33.62 1.28
C LEU A 78 -12.35 -34.13 0.31
N THR A 79 -11.60 -33.24 -0.35
CA THR A 79 -10.50 -33.61 -1.24
C THR A 79 -9.15 -33.75 -0.53
N LEU A 80 -9.09 -33.48 0.77
CA LEU A 80 -7.90 -33.74 1.59
C LEU A 80 -7.71 -35.25 1.77
N ASP A 81 -6.88 -35.82 0.90
CA ASP A 81 -6.33 -37.15 1.09
C ASP A 81 -5.25 -37.15 2.19
N MET A 82 -5.00 -38.30 2.82
CA MET A 82 -3.99 -38.45 3.88
C MET A 82 -2.61 -38.02 3.42
N HIS A 83 -2.29 -38.21 2.14
CA HIS A 83 -1.04 -37.73 1.55
C HIS A 83 -0.92 -36.20 1.60
N SER A 84 -1.99 -35.47 1.28
CA SER A 84 -2.03 -34.00 1.32
C SER A 84 -1.86 -33.46 2.74
N ILE A 85 -2.46 -34.14 3.72
CA ILE A 85 -2.33 -33.77 5.15
C ILE A 85 -0.88 -33.95 5.62
N VAL A 86 -0.25 -35.07 5.27
CA VAL A 86 1.16 -35.34 5.61
C VAL A 86 2.08 -34.32 4.95
N MET A 87 1.87 -34.03 3.66
CA MET A 87 2.66 -33.01 2.94
C MET A 87 2.51 -31.62 3.55
N LEU A 88 1.27 -31.22 3.91
CA LEU A 88 1.01 -29.94 4.55
C LEU A 88 1.69 -29.84 5.92
N ALA A 89 1.67 -30.91 6.71
CA ALA A 89 2.39 -30.97 7.98
C ALA A 89 3.91 -30.83 7.78
N VAL A 90 4.49 -31.52 6.79
CA VAL A 90 5.93 -31.41 6.47
C VAL A 90 6.29 -29.99 6.06
N VAL A 91 5.50 -29.36 5.18
CA VAL A 91 5.73 -27.97 4.73
C VAL A 91 5.61 -26.99 5.89
N MET A 92 4.60 -27.12 6.75
CA MET A 92 4.44 -26.27 7.93
C MET A 92 5.61 -26.41 8.89
N THR A 93 6.08 -27.63 9.12
CA THR A 93 7.24 -27.89 9.98
C THR A 93 8.53 -27.33 9.38
N ALA A 94 8.73 -27.50 8.08
CA ALA A 94 9.85 -26.92 7.35
C ALA A 94 9.82 -25.39 7.40
N CYS A 95 8.67 -24.75 7.16
CA CYS A 95 8.51 -23.30 7.31
C CYS A 95 8.83 -22.83 8.74
N LEU A 96 8.34 -23.55 9.76
CA LEU A 96 8.58 -23.17 11.15
C LEU A 96 10.06 -23.26 11.54
N LEU A 97 10.83 -24.16 10.92
CA LEU A 97 12.26 -24.29 11.14
C LEU A 97 13.09 -23.35 10.26
N ILE A 98 12.69 -23.13 9.01
CA ILE A 98 13.42 -22.32 8.02
C ILE A 98 13.16 -20.83 8.20
N ALA A 99 11.91 -20.42 8.50
CA ALA A 99 11.55 -19.02 8.71
C ALA A 99 12.39 -18.31 9.79
N PRO A 100 12.61 -18.87 11.00
CA PRO A 100 13.47 -18.23 12.00
C PRO A 100 14.92 -18.19 11.55
N VAL A 101 15.41 -19.21 10.85
CA VAL A 101 16.78 -19.23 10.30
C VAL A 101 16.94 -18.13 9.25
N VAL A 102 16.02 -18.01 8.29
CA VAL A 102 16.05 -16.94 7.27
C VAL A 102 15.89 -15.55 7.90
N PHE A 103 15.07 -15.41 8.95
CA PHE A 103 14.88 -14.15 9.66
C PHE A 103 16.12 -13.73 10.46
N ILE A 104 16.84 -14.69 11.06
CA ILE A 104 18.11 -14.44 11.75
C ILE A 104 19.22 -14.12 10.75
N PHE A 105 19.27 -14.86 9.64
CA PHE A 105 20.30 -14.72 8.62
C PHE A 105 20.04 -13.60 7.62
N LYS A 106 18.97 -12.79 7.78
CA LYS A 106 18.55 -11.65 6.91
C LYS A 106 19.65 -11.33 5.90
N PRO A 107 19.67 -11.97 4.71
CA PRO A 107 20.68 -11.64 3.74
C PRO A 107 20.45 -10.17 3.41
N LYS A 108 21.46 -9.33 3.66
CA LYS A 108 21.54 -7.95 3.16
C LYS A 108 21.68 -7.96 1.64
N PHE A 109 20.78 -8.65 0.95
CA PHE A 109 20.71 -8.77 -0.50
C PHE A 109 19.24 -8.73 -0.89
N LEU A 110 18.69 -7.53 -0.79
CA LEU A 110 17.71 -7.00 -1.72
C LEU A 110 17.87 -5.48 -1.62
N PHE A 111 18.72 -4.98 -2.51
CA PHE A 111 18.69 -3.62 -3.03
C PHE A 111 17.30 -3.36 -3.64
#